data_AF-A0A6I1EWB2-F1
#
_entry.id   AF-A0A6I1EWB2-F1
#
_cell.length_a   1.000
_cell.length_b   1.000
_cell.length_c   1.000
_cell.angle_alpha   90.00
_cell.angle_beta   90.00
_cell.angle_gamma   90.00
#
_symmetry.space_group_name_H-M   'P 1'
#
loop_
_entity.id
_entity.type
_entity.pdbx_description
1 polymer ?
#
loop_
_entity_poly.entity_id
_entity_poly.type
_entity_poly.pdbx_seq_one_letter_code
_entity_poly.pdbx_strand_id
1 'polypeptide(L)'
;MDIPTKERELEDPLEAIQKFNSCIDYLRQRTRDKAKYSLIFNENVSYGQARNLLGLKTFGLTICSILIAIQLFSIYKNYGVGLNISAVPIFEIISVIITVLFLSFWIFFVSAKQVYNAGVNYSKALLESSEHIE
;
A
#
# COMPACT_ATOMS: atom_id res chain seq x y z
N MET A 1 -7.18 -30.14 -14.21
CA MET A 1 -7.94 -29.75 -13.01
C MET A 1 -9.33 -29.38 -13.47
N ASP A 2 -10.38 -29.98 -12.92
CA ASP A 2 -11.76 -29.69 -13.35
C ASP A 2 -12.25 -28.40 -12.67
N ILE A 3 -12.79 -27.47 -13.44
CA ILE A 3 -13.32 -26.20 -12.92
C ILE A 3 -14.73 -26.49 -12.40
N PRO A 4 -15.06 -26.17 -11.13
CA PRO A 4 -16.38 -26.46 -10.58
C PRO A 4 -17.48 -25.77 -11.40
N THR A 5 -18.59 -26.48 -11.62
CA THR A 5 -19.79 -25.89 -12.24
C THR A 5 -20.55 -25.07 -11.20
N LYS A 6 -21.41 -24.16 -11.68
CA LYS A 6 -22.22 -23.29 -10.81
C LYS A 6 -23.07 -24.08 -9.81
N GLU A 7 -23.60 -25.23 -10.21
CA GLU A 7 -24.39 -26.10 -9.32
C GLU A 7 -23.53 -26.66 -8.19
N ARG A 8 -22.31 -27.14 -8.50
CA ARG A 8 -21.37 -27.65 -7.50
C ARG A 8 -20.84 -26.59 -6.55
N GLU A 9 -20.65 -25.36 -7.04
CA GLU A 9 -20.28 -24.22 -6.17
C GLU A 9 -21.34 -23.90 -5.14
N LEU A 10 -22.62 -24.07 -5.47
CA LEU A 10 -23.74 -23.85 -4.56
C LEU A 10 -23.92 -25.02 -3.57
N GLU A 11 -23.64 -26.24 -4.00
CA GLU A 11 -23.71 -27.45 -3.17
C GLU A 11 -22.57 -27.53 -2.14
N ASP A 12 -21.32 -27.29 -2.57
CA ASP A 12 -20.15 -27.24 -1.68
C ASP A 12 -19.22 -26.07 -2.03
N PRO A 13 -19.47 -24.88 -1.43
CA PRO A 13 -18.64 -23.70 -1.65
C PRO A 13 -17.19 -23.89 -1.19
N LEU A 14 -16.94 -24.72 -0.17
CA LEU A 14 -15.59 -24.92 0.37
C LEU A 14 -14.75 -25.75 -0.58
N GLU A 15 -15.31 -26.82 -1.16
CA GLU A 15 -14.64 -27.62 -2.19
C GLU A 15 -14.31 -26.75 -3.42
N ALA A 16 -15.25 -25.91 -3.86
CA ALA A 16 -15.03 -25.00 -4.98
C ALA A 16 -13.86 -24.02 -4.72
N ILE A 17 -13.82 -23.40 -3.54
CA ILE A 17 -12.71 -22.51 -3.13
C ILE A 17 -11.36 -23.25 -3.16
N GLN A 18 -11.31 -24.51 -2.70
CA GLN A 18 -10.08 -25.30 -2.74
C GLN A 18 -9.60 -25.56 -4.17
N LYS A 19 -10.53 -25.84 -5.10
CA LYS A 19 -10.21 -26.00 -6.53
C LYS A 19 -9.67 -24.70 -7.13
N PHE A 20 -10.32 -23.55 -6.86
CA PHE A 20 -9.85 -22.26 -7.33
C PHE A 20 -8.46 -21.90 -6.80
N ASN A 21 -8.22 -22.12 -5.51
CA ASN A 21 -6.90 -21.88 -4.91
C ASN A 21 -5.81 -22.71 -5.57
N SER A 22 -6.11 -23.98 -5.88
CA SER A 22 -5.18 -24.87 -6.56
C SER A 22 -4.89 -24.40 -8.00
N CYS A 23 -5.89 -23.92 -8.73
CA CYS A 23 -5.70 -23.30 -10.05
C CYS A 23 -4.82 -22.04 -9.95
N ILE A 24 -5.08 -21.17 -8.98
CA ILE A 24 -4.28 -19.95 -8.75
C ILE A 24 -2.83 -20.32 -8.41
N ASP A 25 -2.60 -21.33 -7.59
CA ASP A 25 -1.26 -21.79 -7.25
C ASP A 25 -0.54 -22.40 -8.45
N TYR A 26 -1.23 -23.13 -9.31
CA TYR A 26 -0.68 -23.60 -10.58
C TYR A 26 -0.22 -22.43 -11.46
N LEU A 27 -1.07 -21.41 -11.65
CA LEU A 27 -0.71 -20.21 -12.42
C LEU A 27 0.53 -19.54 -11.82
N ARG A 28 0.54 -19.28 -10.50
CA ARG A 28 1.69 -18.66 -9.81
C ARG A 28 2.98 -19.46 -9.96
N GLN A 29 2.91 -20.78 -10.03
CA GLN A 29 4.08 -21.64 -10.25
C GLN A 29 4.58 -21.56 -11.70
N ARG A 30 3.67 -21.52 -12.68
CA ARG A 30 3.99 -21.44 -14.11
C ARG A 30 4.39 -20.04 -14.58
N THR A 31 4.09 -19.00 -13.80
CA THR A 31 4.44 -17.62 -14.11
C THR A 31 5.57 -17.03 -13.27
N ARG A 32 6.47 -17.87 -12.75
CA ARG A 32 7.59 -17.41 -11.90
C ARG A 32 8.68 -16.65 -12.64
N ASP A 33 8.84 -16.91 -13.93
CA ASP A 33 9.83 -16.22 -14.76
C ASP A 33 9.45 -14.74 -14.90
N LYS A 34 10.21 -13.87 -14.20
CA LYS A 34 9.95 -12.43 -14.15
C LYS A 34 10.26 -11.72 -15.46
N ALA A 35 11.11 -12.30 -16.31
CA ALA A 35 11.41 -11.73 -17.62
C ALA A 35 10.27 -12.04 -18.60
N LYS A 36 9.79 -13.29 -18.60
CA LYS A 36 8.65 -13.71 -19.44
C LYS A 36 7.33 -13.09 -18.97
N TYR A 37 7.10 -12.99 -17.66
CA TYR A 37 5.85 -12.50 -17.06
C TYR A 37 6.07 -11.17 -16.28
N SER A 38 6.73 -10.22 -16.93
CA SER A 38 7.13 -8.94 -16.32
C SER A 38 5.94 -8.10 -15.81
N LEU A 39 4.80 -8.12 -16.51
CA LEU A 39 3.58 -7.44 -16.09
C LEU A 39 3.09 -7.96 -14.73
N ILE A 40 2.95 -9.28 -14.58
CA ILE A 40 2.51 -9.93 -13.33
C ILE A 40 3.47 -9.59 -12.19
N PHE A 41 4.77 -9.62 -12.47
CA PHE A 41 5.79 -9.26 -11.49
C PHE A 41 5.66 -7.80 -11.04
N ASN A 42 5.50 -6.87 -11.99
CA ASN A 42 5.34 -5.44 -11.70
C ASN A 42 4.09 -5.17 -10.86
N GLU A 43 2.94 -5.75 -11.22
CA GLU A 43 1.70 -5.61 -10.46
C GLU A 43 1.84 -6.19 -9.03
N ASN A 44 2.52 -7.32 -8.86
CA ASN A 44 2.81 -7.87 -7.54
C ASN A 44 3.71 -6.95 -6.71
N VAL A 45 4.70 -6.31 -7.33
CA VAL A 45 5.56 -5.30 -6.67
C VAL A 45 4.73 -4.10 -6.25
N SER A 46 3.89 -3.55 -7.13
CA SER A 46 3.00 -2.44 -6.82
C SER A 46 2.01 -2.77 -5.70
N TYR A 47 1.44 -3.97 -5.70
CA TYR A 47 0.60 -4.46 -4.61
C TYR A 47 1.38 -4.53 -3.28
N GLY A 48 2.58 -5.10 -3.31
CA GLY A 48 3.46 -5.17 -2.13
C GLY A 48 3.81 -3.78 -1.59
N GLN A 49 4.16 -2.83 -2.47
CA GLN A 49 4.44 -1.44 -2.09
C GLN A 49 3.23 -0.78 -1.43
N ALA A 50 2.05 -0.88 -2.04
CA ALA A 50 0.82 -0.31 -1.48
C ALA A 50 0.51 -0.90 -0.09
N ARG A 51 0.61 -2.23 0.05
CA ARG A 51 0.34 -2.92 1.31
C ARG A 51 1.34 -2.55 2.41
N ASN A 52 2.63 -2.50 2.08
CA ASN A 52 3.69 -2.13 3.01
C ASN A 52 3.53 -0.67 3.46
N LEU A 53 3.24 0.23 2.52
CA LEU A 53 3.01 1.63 2.83
C LEU A 53 1.79 1.81 3.75
N LEU A 54 0.68 1.10 3.46
CA LEU A 54 -0.49 1.13 4.33
C LEU A 54 -0.18 0.59 5.74
N GLY A 55 0.60 -0.50 5.84
CA GLY A 55 1.04 -1.06 7.12
C GLY A 55 1.88 -0.09 7.96
N LEU A 56 2.63 0.79 7.30
CA LEU A 56 3.41 1.85 7.94
C LEU A 56 2.62 3.13 8.25
N LYS A 57 1.38 3.26 7.75
CA LYS A 57 0.60 4.51 7.88
C LYS A 57 0.47 4.97 9.33
N THR A 58 0.15 4.06 10.25
CA THR A 58 0.00 4.40 11.67
C THR A 58 1.31 4.90 12.27
N PHE A 59 2.45 4.29 11.93
CA PHE A 59 3.77 4.75 12.35
C PHE A 59 4.09 6.12 11.78
N GLY A 60 3.84 6.33 10.48
CA GLY A 60 4.04 7.61 9.81
C GLY A 60 3.25 8.75 10.46
N LEU A 61 1.95 8.54 10.71
CA LEU A 61 1.08 9.51 11.38
C LEU A 61 1.58 9.80 12.81
N THR A 62 1.96 8.77 13.55
CA THR A 62 2.42 8.90 14.95
C THR A 62 3.72 9.69 15.02
N ILE A 63 4.71 9.32 14.22
CA ILE A 63 6.03 9.97 14.18
C ILE A 63 5.88 11.43 13.74
N CYS A 64 5.12 11.72 12.68
CA CYS A 64 4.92 13.10 12.22
C CYS A 64 4.22 13.95 13.29
N SER A 65 3.22 13.40 13.99
CA SER A 65 2.52 14.13 15.06
C SER A 65 3.43 14.44 16.25
N ILE A 66 4.26 13.49 16.66
CA ILE A 66 5.25 13.68 17.72
C ILE A 66 6.29 14.74 17.31
N LEU A 67 6.79 14.67 16.07
CA LEU A 67 7.76 15.64 15.57
C LEU A 67 7.19 17.06 15.53
N ILE A 68 5.95 17.24 15.08
CA ILE A 68 5.26 18.54 15.11
C ILE A 68 5.15 19.05 16.56
N ALA A 69 4.75 18.19 17.50
CA ALA A 69 4.65 18.58 18.90
C ALA A 69 6.02 19.04 19.47
N ILE A 70 7.10 18.32 19.15
CA ILE A 70 8.47 18.68 19.55
C ILE A 70 8.90 20.00 18.91
N GLN A 71 8.67 20.20 17.62
CA GLN A 71 9.02 21.42 16.89
C GLN A 71 8.27 22.63 17.47
N LEU A 72 6.97 22.52 17.67
CA LEU A 72 6.15 23.59 18.26
C LEU A 72 6.58 23.91 19.70
N PHE A 73 6.88 22.88 20.50
CA PHE A 73 7.41 23.08 21.85
C PHE A 73 8.78 23.77 21.85
N SER A 74 9.66 23.41 20.91
CA SER A 74 10.97 24.07 20.74
C SER A 74 10.79 25.55 20.38
N ILE A 75 9.94 25.86 19.40
CA ILE A 75 9.64 27.24 18.98
C ILE A 75 9.08 28.03 20.17
N TYR A 76 8.11 27.46 20.88
CA TYR A 76 7.51 28.08 22.07
C TYR A 76 8.55 28.38 23.15
N LYS A 77 9.43 27.42 23.46
CA LYS A 77 10.45 27.57 24.50
C LYS A 77 11.47 28.66 24.15
N ASN A 78 11.89 28.75 22.89
CA ASN A 78 12.96 29.64 22.47
C ASN A 78 12.46 31.06 22.11
N TYR A 79 11.22 31.21 21.64
CA TYR A 79 10.70 32.46 21.07
C TYR A 79 9.41 32.98 21.75
N GLY A 80 8.82 32.20 22.66
CA GLY A 80 7.66 32.60 23.45
C GLY A 80 6.32 32.58 22.70
N VAL A 81 5.26 32.95 23.43
CA VAL A 81 3.85 32.76 23.02
C VAL A 81 3.38 33.74 21.92
N GLY A 82 4.18 34.77 21.63
CA GLY A 82 3.79 35.86 20.74
C GLY A 82 3.86 35.54 19.24
N LEU A 83 4.44 34.38 18.85
CA LEU A 83 4.66 33.99 17.44
C LEU A 83 5.13 35.19 16.60
N ASN A 84 6.13 35.94 17.08
CA ASN A 84 6.86 36.85 16.22
C ASN A 84 7.64 35.97 15.23
N ILE A 85 6.98 35.56 14.15
CA ILE A 85 7.52 34.66 13.13
C ILE A 85 8.84 35.22 12.58
N SER A 86 8.96 36.56 12.54
CA SER A 86 10.18 37.27 12.16
C SER A 86 11.39 37.00 13.07
N ALA A 87 11.18 36.54 14.31
CA ALA A 87 12.25 36.15 15.24
C ALA A 87 12.60 34.66 15.15
N VAL A 88 11.75 33.83 14.52
CA VAL A 88 11.98 32.40 14.35
C VAL A 88 12.90 32.17 13.16
N PRO A 89 14.01 31.42 13.30
CA PRO A 89 14.88 31.08 12.20
C PRO A 89 14.11 30.37 11.08
N ILE A 90 14.39 30.76 9.84
CA ILE A 90 13.71 30.22 8.66
C ILE A 90 13.79 28.68 8.57
N PHE A 91 14.88 28.09 9.05
CA PHE A 91 15.06 26.63 9.07
C PHE A 91 14.08 25.91 9.99
N GLU A 92 13.68 26.49 11.12
CA GLU A 92 12.66 25.89 12.00
C GLU A 92 11.28 25.91 11.33
N ILE A 93 10.95 27.00 10.65
CA ILE A 93 9.71 27.14 9.87
C ILE A 93 9.67 26.10 8.74
N ILE A 94 10.76 25.98 7.97
CA ILE A 94 10.87 25.00 6.88
C ILE A 94 10.74 23.57 7.42
N SER A 95 11.35 23.26 8.56
CA SER A 95 11.28 21.93 9.20
C SER A 95 9.84 21.54 9.55
N VAL A 96 9.06 22.47 10.13
CA VAL A 96 7.62 22.26 10.41
C VAL A 96 6.86 22.05 9.11
N ILE A 97 7.06 22.89 8.09
CA ILE A 97 6.39 22.77 6.80
C ILE A 97 6.64 21.39 6.19
N ILE A 98 7.89 20.93 6.15
CA ILE A 98 8.25 19.61 5.61
C ILE A 98 7.53 18.51 6.38
N THR A 99 7.48 18.60 7.71
CA THR A 99 6.83 17.58 8.55
C THR A 99 5.32 17.56 8.34
N VAL A 100 4.69 18.73 8.16
CA VAL A 100 3.28 18.86 7.80
C VAL A 100 2.99 18.27 6.42
N LEU A 101 3.88 18.46 5.44
CA LEU A 101 3.75 17.84 4.12
C LEU A 101 3.82 16.31 4.21
N PHE A 102 4.72 15.75 5.02
CA PHE A 102 4.78 14.32 5.26
C PHE A 102 3.53 13.79 5.98
N LEU A 103 3.03 14.51 6.99
CA LEU A 103 1.77 14.16 7.66
C LEU A 103 0.60 14.14 6.66
N SER A 104 0.51 15.17 5.81
CA SER A 104 -0.47 15.28 4.74
C SER A 104 -0.37 14.13 3.74
N PHE A 105 0.85 13.75 3.34
CA PHE A 105 1.09 12.57 2.50
C PHE A 105 0.46 11.31 3.11
N TRP A 106 0.70 11.03 4.40
CA TRP A 106 0.12 9.86 5.06
C TRP A 106 -1.41 9.89 5.11
N ILE A 107 -2.00 11.07 5.32
CA ILE A 107 -3.46 11.23 5.41
C ILE A 107 -4.11 10.99 4.04
N PHE A 108 -3.65 11.68 3.01
CA PHE A 108 -4.34 11.76 1.71
C PHE A 108 -3.86 10.74 0.69
N PHE A 109 -2.59 10.34 0.71
CA PHE A 109 -1.99 9.51 -0.35
C PHE A 109 -1.82 8.04 0.03
N VAL A 110 -2.06 7.66 1.29
CA VAL A 110 -1.94 6.27 1.75
C VAL A 110 -3.31 5.74 2.18
N SER A 111 -3.84 4.74 1.48
CA SER A 111 -5.21 4.25 1.69
C SER A 111 -5.39 2.75 1.41
N ALA A 112 -6.38 2.13 2.06
CA ALA A 112 -6.78 0.75 1.79
C ALA A 112 -7.28 0.55 0.36
N LYS A 113 -7.87 1.60 -0.25
CA LYS A 113 -8.33 1.58 -1.64
C LYS A 113 -7.19 1.31 -2.62
N GLN A 114 -6.00 1.88 -2.40
CA GLN A 114 -4.84 1.62 -3.25
C GLN A 114 -4.39 0.16 -3.17
N VAL A 115 -4.39 -0.42 -1.97
CA VAL A 115 -4.06 -1.85 -1.77
C VAL A 115 -5.04 -2.74 -2.50
N TYR A 116 -6.34 -2.44 -2.37
CA TYR A 116 -7.38 -3.19 -3.08
C TYR A 116 -7.21 -3.11 -4.60
N ASN A 117 -7.06 -1.90 -5.15
CA ASN A 117 -6.91 -1.71 -6.60
C ASN A 117 -5.65 -2.42 -7.14
N ALA A 118 -4.52 -2.31 -6.45
CA ALA A 118 -3.30 -3.00 -6.85
C ALA A 118 -3.44 -4.53 -6.77
N GLY A 119 -4.17 -5.04 -5.76
CA GLY A 119 -4.50 -6.46 -5.64
C GLY A 119 -5.36 -6.94 -6.82
N VAL A 120 -6.38 -6.18 -7.21
CA VAL A 120 -7.23 -6.49 -8.37
C VAL A 120 -6.42 -6.51 -9.66
N ASN A 121 -5.53 -5.52 -9.87
CA ASN A 121 -4.69 -5.49 -11.07
C ASN A 121 -3.74 -6.70 -11.12
N TYR A 122 -3.12 -7.05 -9.99
CA TYR A 122 -2.31 -8.26 -9.89
C TYR A 122 -3.12 -9.53 -10.21
N SER A 123 -4.33 -9.66 -9.66
CA SER A 123 -5.22 -10.80 -9.95
C SER A 123 -5.60 -10.87 -11.43
N LYS A 124 -5.91 -9.74 -12.07
CA LYS A 124 -6.21 -9.69 -13.51
C LYS A 124 -5.01 -10.14 -14.34
N ALA A 125 -3.84 -9.57 -14.11
CA ALA A 125 -2.62 -9.94 -14.81
C ALA A 125 -2.29 -11.44 -14.63
N LEU A 126 -2.53 -11.99 -13.43
CA LEU A 126 -2.33 -13.41 -13.17
C LEU A 126 -3.34 -14.28 -13.93
N LEU A 127 -4.61 -13.91 -13.99
CA LEU A 127 -5.62 -14.68 -14.72
C LEU A 127 -5.44 -14.60 -16.24
N GLU A 128 -5.11 -13.43 -16.78
CA GLU A 128 -4.81 -13.25 -18.21
C GLU A 128 -3.63 -14.13 -18.66
N SER A 129 -2.68 -14.40 -17.77
CA SER A 129 -1.56 -15.30 -18.07
C SER A 129 -1.97 -16.74 -18.39
N SER A 130 -3.18 -17.17 -17.99
CA SER A 130 -3.68 -18.52 -18.27
C SER A 130 -3.80 -18.81 -19.77
N GLU A 131 -3.96 -17.78 -20.61
CA GLU A 131 -4.00 -17.89 -22.07
C GLU A 131 -2.60 -18.09 -22.69
N HIS A 132 -1.54 -17.87 -21.93
CA HIS A 132 -0.15 -17.84 -22.41
C HIS A 132 0.74 -18.91 -21.76
N ILE A 133 0.17 -19.74 -20.89
CA ILE A 133 0.85 -20.86 -20.24
C ILE A 133 0.70 -22.09 -21.15
N GLU A 134 1.84 -22.59 -21.65
CA GLU A 134 1.97 -23.89 -22.33
C GLU A 134 1.95 -25.07 -21.34
#